data_AF-A0A0N5CGL9-F1
#
_entry.id   AF-A0A0N5CGL9-F1
#
_cell.length_a   1.000
_cell.length_b   1.000
_cell.length_c   1.000
_cell.angle_alpha   90.00
_cell.angle_beta   90.00
_cell.angle_gamma   90.00
#
_symmetry.space_group_name_H-M   'P 1'
#
loop_
_entity.id
_entity.type
_entity.pdbx_description
1 polymer ?
#
loop_
_entity_poly.entity_id
_entity_poly.type
_entity_poly.pdbx_seq_one_letter_code
_entity_poly.pdbx_strand_id
1 'polypeptide(L)'
;MPPLSIISNFTDNSYLNESLDDSNILQSSFVNDSTYNHSNDYQYIAYILQLYLQYELNYQFFTPLNDDLSKEEELLARSTSKILVKATSIFKNRNEDKLKTMLSKCTVDGPHLSYNTFCSVLSYLTEMSISGPVSRTTFTYGRLVGIFSFIGIYSKFLLDNDCFEDINTLILYTSKLMAKWINISWKRDKLSWEDFNYKTKLSIKSLNIGYENSKIVTTVTVVVGACAIAVAAIGIYYGIKKTFY
;
A
#
# COMPACT_ATOMS: atom_id res chain seq x y z
N MET A 1 -4.61 -32.29 31.09
CA MET A 1 -6.00 -32.75 30.92
C MET A 1 -6.94 -31.59 31.26
N PRO A 2 -8.01 -31.37 30.46
CA PRO A 2 -8.88 -30.18 30.45
C PRO A 2 -10.09 -30.34 31.41
N PRO A 3 -11.06 -29.38 31.44
CA PRO A 3 -12.22 -29.38 30.50
C PRO A 3 -12.50 -27.96 29.92
N LEU A 4 -12.82 -27.74 28.63
CA LEU A 4 -14.04 -28.00 27.81
C LEU A 4 -15.38 -27.47 28.36
N SER A 5 -15.87 -26.37 27.75
CA SER A 5 -17.10 -26.28 26.92
C SER A 5 -17.98 -25.06 27.22
N ILE A 6 -18.13 -24.12 26.27
CA ILE A 6 -19.43 -23.50 25.94
C ILE A 6 -19.49 -23.32 24.41
N ILE A 7 -20.49 -23.98 23.83
CA ILE A 7 -20.98 -23.84 22.46
C ILE A 7 -21.91 -22.62 22.42
N SER A 8 -21.77 -21.76 21.43
CA SER A 8 -22.91 -20.97 20.94
C SER A 8 -22.84 -20.85 19.42
N ASN A 9 -23.76 -21.57 18.76
CA ASN A 9 -24.09 -21.44 17.35
C ASN A 9 -24.50 -20.00 17.03
N PHE A 10 -23.91 -19.42 16.00
CA PHE A 10 -24.57 -18.43 15.16
C PHE A 10 -24.17 -18.69 13.71
N THR A 11 -24.98 -19.50 13.04
CA THR A 11 -25.13 -19.48 11.60
C THR A 11 -25.86 -18.20 11.22
N ASP A 12 -25.29 -17.42 10.32
CA ASP A 12 -26.07 -16.75 9.28
C ASP A 12 -25.25 -16.66 7.99
N ASN A 13 -25.76 -17.37 6.99
CA ASN A 13 -25.38 -17.25 5.60
C ASN A 13 -25.96 -15.95 5.04
N SER A 14 -25.16 -15.14 4.36
CA SER A 14 -25.67 -14.37 3.22
C SER A 14 -24.55 -14.10 2.21
N TYR A 15 -24.61 -14.87 1.12
CA TYR A 15 -24.08 -14.45 -0.17
C TYR A 15 -25.04 -13.42 -0.75
N LEU A 16 -24.56 -12.22 -1.07
CA LEU A 16 -25.19 -11.36 -2.07
C LEU A 16 -24.13 -10.72 -2.95
N ASN A 17 -24.20 -11.09 -4.23
CA ASN A 17 -23.65 -10.36 -5.35
C ASN A 17 -24.25 -8.95 -5.39
N GLU A 18 -23.42 -7.92 -5.44
CA GLU A 18 -23.83 -6.62 -5.97
C GLU A 18 -22.82 -6.16 -7.02
N SER A 19 -23.27 -6.23 -8.27
CA SER A 19 -22.70 -5.52 -9.40
C SER A 19 -22.91 -4.02 -9.18
N LEU A 20 -21.83 -3.27 -9.02
CA LEU A 20 -21.88 -1.80 -8.97
C LEU A 20 -21.63 -1.26 -10.38
N ASP A 21 -22.73 -1.19 -11.13
CA ASP A 21 -22.92 -0.16 -12.16
C ASP A 21 -23.56 1.03 -11.44
N ASP A 22 -22.93 2.21 -11.46
CA ASP A 22 -23.58 3.46 -11.04
C ASP A 22 -22.77 4.66 -11.54
N SER A 23 -23.04 4.99 -12.80
CA SER A 23 -23.06 6.38 -13.26
C SER A 23 -24.16 7.13 -12.51
N ASN A 24 -23.81 7.96 -11.52
CA ASN A 24 -24.50 9.20 -11.12
C ASN A 24 -24.08 9.64 -9.71
N ILE A 25 -22.95 10.36 -9.58
CA ILE A 25 -22.79 11.28 -8.44
C ILE A 25 -22.10 12.55 -8.93
N LEU A 26 -22.90 13.51 -9.37
CA LEU A 26 -22.54 14.93 -9.37
C LEU A 26 -23.45 15.65 -8.36
N GLN A 27 -22.82 16.57 -7.62
CA GLN A 27 -23.40 17.71 -6.92
C GLN A 27 -24.28 17.44 -5.69
N SER A 28 -23.67 17.58 -4.52
CA SER A 28 -24.31 18.31 -3.42
C SER A 28 -23.25 19.05 -2.60
N SER A 29 -23.12 20.34 -2.87
CA SER A 29 -22.51 21.33 -1.99
C SER A 29 -23.50 21.69 -0.89
N PHE A 30 -23.26 21.27 0.35
CA PHE A 30 -23.82 21.93 1.53
C PHE A 30 -22.81 21.93 2.66
N VAL A 31 -22.42 23.15 3.03
CA VAL A 31 -21.69 23.51 4.24
C VAL A 31 -22.62 23.28 5.43
N ASN A 32 -22.20 22.44 6.38
CA ASN A 32 -22.67 22.49 7.76
C ASN A 32 -21.44 22.43 8.67
N ASP A 33 -21.28 23.51 9.41
CA ASP A 33 -20.17 23.82 10.30
C ASP A 33 -20.53 23.29 11.71
N SER A 34 -20.16 22.04 12.01
CA SER A 34 -19.96 21.50 13.38
C SER A 34 -19.65 19.99 13.38
N THR A 35 -18.64 19.54 12.67
CA THR A 35 -18.11 18.17 12.81
C THR A 35 -16.63 18.25 13.11
N TYR A 36 -16.27 17.96 14.35
CA TYR A 36 -14.89 17.72 14.75
C TYR A 36 -14.29 16.69 13.80
N ASN A 37 -13.40 17.16 12.93
CA ASN A 37 -12.82 16.37 11.84
C ASN A 37 -11.66 15.54 12.42
N HIS A 38 -11.98 14.37 12.98
CA HIS A 38 -11.02 13.41 13.56
C HIS A 38 -10.11 12.72 12.52
N SER A 39 -10.19 13.10 11.23
CA SER A 39 -9.38 12.50 10.15
C SER A 39 -7.85 12.63 10.31
N ASN A 40 -7.39 13.34 11.35
CA ASN A 40 -5.99 13.47 11.73
C ASN A 40 -5.66 13.02 13.18
N ASP A 41 -6.54 12.27 13.83
CA ASP A 41 -6.22 11.60 15.09
C ASP A 41 -5.31 10.39 14.83
N TYR A 42 -4.30 10.20 15.68
CA TYR A 42 -3.43 9.04 15.60
C TYR A 42 -4.21 7.73 15.81
N GLN A 43 -5.36 7.77 16.50
CA GLN A 43 -6.24 6.61 16.65
C GLN A 43 -6.81 6.15 15.30
N TYR A 44 -7.32 7.09 14.49
CA TYR A 44 -7.81 6.78 13.15
C TYR A 44 -6.70 6.21 12.25
N ILE A 45 -5.51 6.79 12.32
CA ILE A 45 -4.34 6.30 11.55
C ILE A 45 -3.91 4.91 12.04
N ALA A 46 -3.96 4.66 13.35
CA ALA A 46 -3.67 3.35 13.93
C ALA A 46 -4.66 2.30 13.43
N TYR A 47 -5.95 2.65 13.34
CA TYR A 47 -6.97 1.77 12.78
C TYR A 47 -6.72 1.46 11.31
N ILE A 48 -6.37 2.46 10.48
CA ILE A 48 -5.96 2.24 9.09
C ILE A 48 -4.74 1.32 9.01
N LEU A 49 -3.73 1.51 9.86
CA LEU A 49 -2.55 0.64 9.89
C LEU A 49 -2.91 -0.80 10.26
N GLN A 50 -3.78 -0.98 11.25
CA GLN A 50 -4.26 -2.30 11.68
C GLN A 50 -4.99 -3.02 10.54
N LEU A 51 -5.93 -2.34 9.88
CA LEU A 51 -6.65 -2.87 8.72
C LEU A 51 -5.71 -3.17 7.54
N TYR A 52 -4.77 -2.28 7.27
CA TYR A 52 -3.75 -2.48 6.24
C TYR A 52 -2.93 -3.74 6.52
N LEU A 53 -2.40 -3.91 7.73
CA LEU A 53 -1.62 -5.09 8.11
C LEU A 53 -2.47 -6.36 8.11
N GLN A 54 -3.74 -6.27 8.49
CA GLN A 54 -4.68 -7.38 8.37
C GLN A 54 -4.82 -7.84 6.92
N TYR A 55 -5.03 -6.90 5.98
CA TYR A 55 -5.16 -7.24 4.57
C TYR A 55 -3.83 -7.67 3.92
N GLU A 56 -2.71 -7.06 4.31
CA GLU A 56 -1.40 -7.32 3.73
C GLU A 56 -0.80 -8.65 4.21
N LEU A 57 -0.93 -8.95 5.50
CA LEU A 57 -0.25 -10.07 6.16
C LEU A 57 -1.20 -11.22 6.52
N ASN A 58 -2.50 -11.07 6.24
CA ASN A 58 -3.55 -11.98 6.70
C ASN A 58 -3.48 -12.22 8.23
N TYR A 59 -3.13 -11.16 8.98
CA TYR A 59 -2.95 -11.21 10.42
C TYR A 59 -4.20 -10.69 11.14
N GLN A 60 -4.70 -11.45 12.12
CA GLN A 60 -5.86 -11.06 12.90
C GLN A 60 -5.42 -10.48 14.25
N PHE A 61 -5.72 -9.20 14.46
CA PHE A 61 -5.51 -8.56 15.75
C PHE A 61 -6.64 -8.89 16.72
N PHE A 62 -6.30 -9.08 18.00
CA PHE A 62 -7.27 -9.40 19.04
C PHE A 62 -8.11 -8.20 19.48
N THR A 63 -7.54 -6.99 19.43
CA THR A 63 -8.21 -5.77 19.88
C THR A 63 -8.41 -4.83 18.69
N PRO A 64 -9.62 -4.71 18.13
CA PRO A 64 -9.88 -3.77 17.06
C PRO A 64 -9.83 -2.33 17.59
N LEU A 65 -9.25 -1.41 16.81
CA LEU A 65 -9.12 0.01 17.18
C LEU A 65 -10.24 0.87 16.58
N ASN A 66 -11.51 0.48 16.74
CA ASN A 66 -12.66 1.16 16.13
C ASN A 66 -13.73 1.64 17.11
N ASP A 67 -13.51 1.55 18.43
CA ASP A 67 -14.55 1.78 19.45
C ASP A 67 -15.21 3.17 19.34
N ASP A 68 -14.47 4.19 18.89
CA ASP A 68 -14.94 5.58 18.82
C ASP A 68 -15.20 6.08 17.37
N LEU A 69 -15.13 5.20 16.36
CA LEU A 69 -15.26 5.61 14.96
C LEU A 69 -16.71 5.57 14.47
N SER A 70 -17.11 6.58 13.69
CA SER A 70 -18.36 6.55 12.96
C SER A 70 -18.34 5.51 11.84
N LYS A 71 -19.53 5.09 11.38
CA LYS A 71 -19.66 4.13 10.26
C LYS A 71 -19.01 4.64 8.96
N GLU A 72 -19.09 5.95 8.72
CA GLU A 72 -18.50 6.58 7.53
C GLU A 72 -16.97 6.55 7.59
N GLU A 73 -16.39 6.88 8.75
CA GLU A 73 -14.94 6.81 8.99
C GLU A 73 -14.42 5.38 8.85
N GLU A 74 -15.16 4.40 9.37
CA GLU A 74 -14.82 2.98 9.24
C GLU A 74 -14.81 2.55 7.78
N LEU A 75 -15.83 2.93 7.01
CA LEU A 75 -15.94 2.61 5.58
C LEU A 75 -14.79 3.26 4.79
N LEU A 76 -14.48 4.52 5.09
CA LEU A 76 -13.35 5.21 4.49
C LEU A 76 -12.03 4.51 4.84
N ALA A 77 -11.80 4.16 6.11
CA ALA A 77 -10.59 3.48 6.56
C ALA A 77 -10.41 2.12 5.88
N ARG A 78 -11.49 1.34 5.73
CA ARG A 78 -11.48 0.05 5.01
C ARG A 78 -11.14 0.23 3.54
N SER A 79 -11.75 1.22 2.88
CA SER A 79 -11.45 1.56 1.48
C SER A 79 -9.99 1.98 1.30
N THR A 80 -9.52 2.88 2.16
CA THR A 80 -8.14 3.38 2.20
C THR A 80 -7.14 2.25 2.38
N SER A 81 -7.38 1.36 3.34
CA SER A 81 -6.49 0.23 3.64
C SER A 81 -6.37 -0.74 2.46
N LYS A 82 -7.47 -1.03 1.76
CA LYS A 82 -7.45 -1.88 0.55
C LYS A 82 -6.70 -1.22 -0.61
N ILE A 83 -6.83 0.10 -0.78
CA ILE A 83 -6.07 0.84 -1.79
C ILE A 83 -4.58 0.89 -1.43
N LEU A 84 -4.25 1.04 -0.15
CA LEU A 84 -2.88 1.02 0.35
C LEU A 84 -2.19 -0.29 0.03
N VAL A 85 -2.80 -1.46 0.29
CA VAL A 85 -2.24 -2.78 -0.08
C VAL A 85 -1.82 -2.83 -1.56
N LYS A 86 -2.66 -2.32 -2.45
CA LYS A 86 -2.34 -2.29 -3.90
C LYS A 86 -1.19 -1.31 -4.19
N ALA A 87 -1.23 -0.13 -3.60
CA ALA A 87 -0.21 0.91 -3.81
C ALA A 87 1.15 0.49 -3.26
N THR A 88 1.18 -0.11 -2.06
CA THR A 88 2.40 -0.57 -1.40
C THR A 88 3.00 -1.75 -2.15
N SER A 89 2.20 -2.69 -2.67
CA SER A 89 2.70 -3.77 -3.53
C SER A 89 3.49 -3.23 -4.72
N ILE A 90 2.93 -2.25 -5.44
CA ILE A 90 3.62 -1.59 -6.57
C ILE A 90 4.89 -0.85 -6.09
N PHE A 91 4.82 -0.17 -4.96
CA PHE A 91 5.95 0.58 -4.41
C PHE A 91 7.10 -0.35 -3.98
N LYS A 92 6.78 -1.47 -3.30
CA LYS A 92 7.73 -2.50 -2.86
C LYS A 92 8.50 -3.08 -4.05
N ASN A 93 7.80 -3.47 -5.11
CA ASN A 93 8.43 -4.02 -6.32
C ASN A 93 9.46 -3.06 -6.96
N ARG A 94 9.33 -1.75 -6.75
CA ARG A 94 10.25 -0.74 -7.28
C ARG A 94 11.36 -0.32 -6.32
N ASN A 95 11.21 -0.62 -5.02
CA ASN A 95 12.07 -0.08 -3.97
C ASN A 95 12.53 -1.16 -2.97
N GLU A 96 12.48 -2.43 -3.35
CA GLU A 96 12.73 -3.58 -2.48
C GLU A 96 14.08 -3.46 -1.76
N ASP A 97 15.16 -3.19 -2.49
CA ASP A 97 16.51 -3.08 -1.92
C ASP A 97 16.62 -1.97 -0.87
N LYS A 98 15.99 -0.83 -1.12
CA LYS A 98 15.96 0.30 -0.18
C LYS A 98 15.18 -0.07 1.08
N LEU A 99 14.03 -0.73 0.93
CA LEU A 99 13.20 -1.17 2.05
C LEU A 99 13.92 -2.24 2.89
N LYS A 100 14.62 -3.19 2.25
CA LYS A 100 15.46 -4.18 2.94
C LYS A 100 16.62 -3.53 3.69
N THR A 101 17.27 -2.52 3.09
CA THR A 101 18.34 -1.75 3.74
C THR A 101 17.84 -0.97 4.95
N MET A 102 16.61 -0.45 4.88
CA MET A 102 15.99 0.19 6.03
C MET A 102 15.63 -0.81 7.13
N LEU A 103 15.11 -1.99 6.74
CA LEU A 103 14.79 -3.05 7.68
C LEU A 103 16.06 -3.49 8.43
N SER A 104 17.14 -3.76 7.70
CA SER A 104 18.39 -4.21 8.30
C SER A 104 18.95 -3.21 9.31
N LYS A 105 18.80 -1.89 9.08
CA LYS A 105 19.16 -0.85 10.05
C LYS A 105 18.31 -0.91 11.33
N CYS A 106 17.02 -1.23 11.22
CA CYS A 106 16.16 -1.37 12.39
C CYS A 106 16.44 -2.64 13.19
N THR A 107 16.97 -3.68 12.55
CA THR A 107 17.11 -5.03 13.13
C THR A 107 18.56 -5.44 13.38
N VAL A 108 19.50 -4.49 13.42
CA VAL A 108 20.93 -4.77 13.67
C VAL A 108 21.14 -5.43 15.02
N ASP A 109 20.44 -4.93 16.04
CA ASP A 109 20.59 -5.37 17.43
C ASP A 109 19.63 -6.51 17.82
N GLY A 110 18.94 -7.10 16.83
CA GLY A 110 17.96 -8.17 17.03
C GLY A 110 16.59 -7.82 16.46
N PRO A 111 15.58 -8.68 16.73
CA PRO A 111 14.27 -8.53 16.12
C PRO A 111 13.40 -7.46 16.78
N HIS A 112 13.74 -7.03 18.00
CA HIS A 112 12.92 -6.12 18.79
C HIS A 112 12.97 -4.67 18.32
N LEU A 113 11.84 -3.97 18.51
CA LEU A 113 11.68 -2.59 18.07
C LEU A 113 12.41 -1.60 18.98
N SER A 114 13.45 -0.95 18.45
CA SER A 114 14.03 0.25 19.08
C SER A 114 13.35 1.52 18.57
N TYR A 115 12.72 2.28 19.47
CA TYR A 115 12.04 3.55 19.13
C TYR A 115 12.97 4.54 18.42
N ASN A 116 14.20 4.72 18.92
CA ASN A 116 15.15 5.68 18.37
C ASN A 116 15.59 5.31 16.95
N THR A 117 15.93 4.04 16.75
CA THR A 117 16.32 3.51 15.42
C THR A 117 15.16 3.61 14.45
N PHE A 118 13.96 3.22 14.89
CA PHE A 118 12.74 3.32 14.10
C PHE A 118 12.43 4.75 13.68
N CYS A 119 12.43 5.71 14.61
CA CYS A 119 12.19 7.12 14.31
C CYS A 119 13.21 7.69 13.32
N SER A 120 14.48 7.33 13.47
CA SER A 120 15.55 7.75 12.56
C SER A 120 15.31 7.24 11.14
N VAL A 121 14.99 5.95 10.99
CA VAL A 121 14.69 5.32 9.70
C VAL A 121 13.42 5.90 9.06
N LEU A 122 12.39 6.18 9.84
CA LEU A 122 11.15 6.77 9.32
C LEU A 122 11.33 8.24 8.92
N SER A 123 12.11 9.00 9.69
CA SER A 123 12.45 10.39 9.37
C SER A 123 13.20 10.46 8.04
N TYR A 124 14.09 9.51 7.78
CA TYR A 124 14.76 9.40 6.48
C TYR A 124 13.77 9.30 5.32
N LEU A 125 12.70 8.50 5.38
CA LEU A 125 11.67 8.46 4.32
C LEU A 125 10.97 9.81 4.10
N THR A 126 10.82 10.59 5.16
CA THR A 126 10.24 11.94 5.08
C THR A 126 11.24 13.00 4.61
N GLU A 127 12.53 12.74 4.66
CA GLU A 127 13.57 13.68 4.24
C GLU A 127 14.15 13.37 2.85
N MET A 128 14.08 12.11 2.41
CA MET A 128 14.75 11.56 1.22
C MET A 128 14.11 11.97 -0.14
N SER A 129 13.17 12.90 -0.14
CA SER A 129 12.62 13.51 -1.37
C SER A 129 12.65 15.02 -1.12
N ILE A 130 13.48 15.82 -1.77
CA ILE A 130 13.37 16.16 -3.18
C ILE A 130 14.65 16.93 -3.58
N SER A 131 15.32 16.47 -4.64
CA SER A 131 16.27 17.26 -5.43
C SER A 131 15.51 18.19 -6.40
N GLY A 132 14.67 19.07 -5.87
CA GLY A 132 13.67 19.88 -6.58
C GLY A 132 12.94 20.87 -5.64
N PRO A 133 11.95 21.65 -6.12
CA PRO A 133 11.40 22.80 -5.39
C PRO A 133 10.42 22.43 -4.26
N VAL A 134 10.18 21.14 -4.00
CA VAL A 134 9.19 20.71 -3.02
C VAL A 134 9.83 20.75 -1.63
N SER A 135 9.28 21.62 -0.77
CA SER A 135 9.73 21.85 0.61
C SER A 135 9.95 20.56 1.39
N ARG A 136 11.05 20.49 2.16
CA ARG A 136 11.43 19.39 3.07
C ARG A 136 10.32 19.00 4.06
N THR A 137 9.29 19.84 4.25
CA THR A 137 8.21 19.68 5.23
C THR A 137 6.87 19.17 4.66
N THR A 138 6.83 18.63 3.44
CA THR A 138 5.58 18.21 2.78
C THR A 138 5.32 16.70 2.94
N PHE A 139 4.29 16.28 3.67
CA PHE A 139 3.96 14.85 3.79
C PHE A 139 3.04 14.40 2.65
N THR A 140 3.60 14.06 1.49
CA THR A 140 2.82 13.70 0.31
C THR A 140 2.26 12.27 0.37
N TYR A 141 1.28 11.97 -0.50
CA TYR A 141 0.76 10.60 -0.67
C TYR A 141 1.81 9.56 -1.05
N GLY A 142 2.85 9.96 -1.80
CA GLY A 142 3.97 9.07 -2.09
C GLY A 142 4.77 8.70 -0.84
N ARG A 143 4.98 9.65 0.08
CA ARG A 143 5.65 9.39 1.37
C ARG A 143 4.79 8.52 2.28
N LEU A 144 3.48 8.76 2.31
CA LEU A 144 2.50 7.91 2.97
C LEU A 144 2.64 6.45 2.50
N VAL A 145 2.59 6.20 1.19
CA VAL A 145 2.74 4.85 0.62
C VAL A 145 4.11 4.24 0.94
N GLY A 146 5.18 5.04 0.90
CA GLY A 146 6.53 4.58 1.26
C GLY A 146 6.63 4.10 2.71
N ILE A 147 6.05 4.84 3.65
CA ILE A 147 5.98 4.45 5.07
C ILE A 147 5.17 3.17 5.22
N PHE A 148 3.95 3.11 4.70
CA PHE A 148 3.12 1.90 4.80
C PHE A 148 3.81 0.66 4.19
N SER A 149 4.56 0.85 3.09
CA SER A 149 5.35 -0.21 2.48
C SER A 149 6.43 -0.74 3.44
N PHE A 150 7.15 0.17 4.11
CA PHE A 150 8.15 -0.18 5.10
C PHE A 150 7.53 -0.86 6.33
N ILE A 151 6.44 -0.32 6.87
CA ILE A 151 5.73 -0.91 8.01
C ILE A 151 5.22 -2.32 7.69
N GLY A 152 4.73 -2.56 6.48
CA GLY A 152 4.32 -3.90 6.06
C GLY A 152 5.47 -4.91 6.07
N ILE A 153 6.65 -4.52 5.57
CA ILE A 153 7.84 -5.39 5.58
C ILE A 153 8.35 -5.60 7.02
N TYR A 154 8.40 -4.54 7.83
CA TYR A 154 8.88 -4.65 9.20
C TYR A 154 7.93 -5.50 10.06
N SER A 155 6.62 -5.30 9.92
CA SER A 155 5.61 -6.13 10.60
C SER A 155 5.71 -7.59 10.18
N LYS A 156 5.95 -7.88 8.90
CA LYS A 156 6.18 -9.26 8.44
C LYS A 156 7.42 -9.88 9.12
N PHE A 157 8.52 -9.14 9.16
CA PHE A 157 9.73 -9.58 9.86
C PHE A 157 9.48 -9.83 11.36
N LEU A 158 8.73 -8.96 12.04
CA LEU A 158 8.37 -9.16 13.45
C LEU A 158 7.50 -10.40 13.65
N LEU A 159 6.51 -10.63 12.77
CA LEU A 159 5.68 -11.84 12.79
C LEU A 159 6.53 -13.11 12.61
N ASP A 160 7.47 -13.09 11.66
CA ASP A 160 8.33 -14.24 11.36
C ASP A 160 9.32 -14.55 12.50
N ASN A 161 9.49 -13.63 13.47
CA ASN A 161 10.32 -13.78 14.66
C ASN A 161 9.48 -13.80 15.97
N ASP A 162 8.18 -14.07 15.89
CA ASP A 162 7.26 -14.16 17.04
C ASP A 162 7.22 -12.90 17.94
N CYS A 163 7.56 -11.73 17.41
CA CYS A 163 7.61 -10.45 18.13
C CYS A 163 6.26 -9.69 18.03
N PHE A 164 5.17 -10.31 18.49
CA PHE A 164 3.81 -9.76 18.32
C PHE A 164 3.57 -8.44 19.06
N GLU A 165 4.16 -8.27 20.25
CA GLU A 165 4.03 -7.04 21.05
C GLU A 165 4.67 -5.84 20.35
N ASP A 166 5.77 -6.08 19.63
CA ASP A 166 6.47 -5.06 18.86
C ASP A 166 5.63 -4.57 17.67
N ILE A 167 4.71 -5.38 17.14
CA ILE A 167 3.80 -4.95 16.05
C ILE A 167 2.81 -3.90 16.56
N ASN A 168 2.22 -4.11 17.75
CA ASN A 168 1.32 -3.11 18.34
C ASN A 168 2.08 -1.82 18.65
N THR A 169 3.30 -1.93 19.15
CA THR A 169 4.18 -0.79 19.41
C THR A 169 4.55 -0.06 18.10
N LEU A 170 4.84 -0.81 17.03
CA LEU A 170 5.11 -0.28 15.70
C LEU A 170 3.92 0.51 15.16
N ILE A 171 2.70 -0.03 15.28
CA ILE A 171 1.46 0.68 14.89
C ILE A 171 1.33 1.98 15.66
N LEU A 172 1.48 1.95 16.99
CA LEU A 172 1.35 3.12 17.86
C LEU A 172 2.37 4.22 17.53
N TYR A 173 3.64 3.85 17.34
CA TYR A 173 4.69 4.81 17.03
C TYR A 173 4.50 5.41 15.63
N THR A 174 4.17 4.56 14.65
CA THR A 174 3.90 5.02 13.29
C THR A 174 2.74 5.99 13.28
N SER A 175 1.61 5.64 13.90
CA SER A 175 0.40 6.46 13.87
C SER A 175 0.62 7.83 14.50
N LYS A 176 1.34 7.92 15.62
CA LYS A 176 1.69 9.19 16.28
C LYS A 176 2.59 10.08 15.41
N LEU A 177 3.63 9.51 14.80
CA LEU A 177 4.51 10.27 13.90
C LEU A 177 3.75 10.77 12.67
N MET A 178 2.94 9.90 12.08
CA MET A 178 2.11 10.22 10.93
C MET A 178 1.07 11.29 11.24
N ALA A 179 0.38 11.20 12.37
CA ALA A 179 -0.57 12.22 12.82
C ALA A 179 0.12 13.59 12.88
N LYS A 180 1.33 13.66 13.44
CA LYS A 180 2.12 14.90 13.47
C LYS A 180 2.41 15.42 12.06
N TRP A 181 2.88 14.58 11.15
CA TRP A 181 3.22 15.00 9.77
C TRP A 181 1.99 15.43 8.95
N ILE A 182 0.89 14.70 9.08
CA ILE A 182 -0.39 15.02 8.43
C ILE A 182 -0.91 16.35 8.95
N ASN A 183 -1.00 16.54 10.27
CA ASN A 183 -1.47 17.78 10.87
C ASN A 183 -0.65 19.01 10.44
N ILE A 184 0.66 18.86 10.27
CA ILE A 184 1.56 19.94 9.83
C ILE A 184 1.36 20.28 8.34
N SER A 185 1.17 19.28 7.48
CA SER A 185 1.31 19.47 6.03
C SER A 185 0.02 19.33 5.23
N TRP A 186 -0.88 18.41 5.59
CA TRP A 186 -2.07 18.13 4.77
C TRP A 186 -3.06 19.28 4.75
N LYS A 187 -3.23 19.98 5.88
CA LYS A 187 -4.06 21.20 5.93
C LYS A 187 -3.50 22.29 5.02
N ARG A 188 -2.18 22.50 5.05
CA ARG A 188 -1.48 23.50 4.21
C ARG A 188 -1.57 23.13 2.72
N ASP A 189 -1.40 21.85 2.42
CA ASP A 189 -1.26 21.32 1.06
C ASP A 189 -2.61 20.85 0.47
N LYS A 190 -3.73 21.05 1.21
CA LYS A 190 -5.10 20.65 0.86
C LYS A 190 -5.23 19.16 0.50
N LEU A 191 -4.60 18.31 1.30
CA LEU A 191 -4.64 16.86 1.16
C LEU A 191 -5.67 16.27 2.13
N SER A 192 -6.35 15.20 1.72
CA SER A 192 -7.24 14.41 2.57
C SER A 192 -7.16 12.90 2.25
N TRP A 193 -7.80 12.06 3.06
CA TRP A 193 -7.87 10.62 2.83
C TRP A 193 -8.77 10.25 1.63
N GLU A 194 -9.84 11.01 1.39
CA GLU A 194 -10.73 10.84 0.24
C GLU A 194 -9.98 11.15 -1.06
N ASP A 195 -9.24 12.27 -1.09
CA ASP A 195 -8.41 12.65 -2.23
C ASP A 195 -7.28 11.65 -2.46
N PHE A 196 -6.67 11.12 -1.39
CA PHE A 196 -5.71 10.01 -1.47
C PHE A 196 -6.33 8.80 -2.18
N ASN A 197 -7.51 8.35 -1.76
CA ASN A 197 -8.18 7.19 -2.34
C ASN A 197 -8.49 7.40 -3.82
N TYR A 198 -9.05 8.57 -4.16
CA TYR A 198 -9.38 8.90 -5.54
C TYR A 198 -8.14 8.94 -6.43
N LYS A 199 -7.12 9.72 -6.08
CA LYS A 199 -5.89 9.87 -6.89
C LYS A 199 -5.08 8.59 -6.97
N THR A 200 -5.01 7.80 -5.90
CA THR A 200 -4.25 6.55 -5.88
C THR A 200 -4.96 5.49 -6.72
N LYS A 201 -6.29 5.38 -6.64
CA LYS A 201 -7.07 4.49 -7.50
C LYS A 201 -6.86 4.80 -8.99
N LEU A 202 -6.88 6.09 -9.37
CA LEU A 202 -6.58 6.51 -10.74
C LEU A 202 -5.14 6.18 -11.15
N SER A 203 -4.17 6.43 -10.28
CA SER A 203 -2.75 6.15 -10.55
C SER A 203 -2.46 4.66 -10.70
N ILE A 204 -3.11 3.80 -9.92
CA ILE A 204 -2.99 2.33 -10.07
C ILE A 204 -3.61 1.90 -11.41
N LYS A 205 -4.80 2.43 -11.75
CA LYS A 205 -5.46 2.11 -13.02
C LYS A 205 -4.59 2.49 -14.22
N SER A 206 -3.98 3.67 -14.22
CA SER A 206 -3.11 4.11 -15.31
C SER A 206 -1.84 3.27 -15.42
N LEU A 207 -1.25 2.86 -14.29
CA LEU A 207 -0.09 1.96 -14.28
C LEU A 207 -0.41 0.57 -14.85
N ASN A 208 -1.57 0.00 -14.51
CA ASN A 208 -1.98 -1.29 -15.05
C ASN A 208 -2.18 -1.25 -16.57
N ILE A 209 -2.83 -0.19 -17.08
CA ILE A 209 -3.01 0.02 -18.53
C ILE A 209 -1.64 0.16 -19.22
N GLY A 210 -0.72 0.93 -18.63
CA GLY A 210 0.64 1.08 -19.17
C GLY A 210 1.43 -0.24 -19.19
N TYR A 211 1.28 -1.07 -18.16
CA TYR A 211 1.93 -2.37 -18.07
C TYR A 211 1.38 -3.38 -19.08
N GLU A 212 0.06 -3.43 -19.28
CA GLU A 212 -0.55 -4.29 -20.29
C GLU A 212 -0.10 -3.90 -21.70
N ASN A 213 -0.09 -2.60 -22.00
CA ASN A 213 0.38 -2.09 -23.29
C ASN A 213 1.86 -2.41 -23.53
N SER A 214 2.74 -2.24 -22.54
CA SER A 214 4.16 -2.56 -22.69
C SER A 214 4.41 -4.05 -22.90
N LYS A 215 3.70 -4.91 -22.17
CA LYS A 215 3.78 -6.37 -22.33
C LYS A 215 3.35 -6.82 -23.73
N ILE A 216 2.30 -6.22 -24.29
CA ILE A 216 1.85 -6.49 -25.66
C ILE A 216 2.94 -6.09 -26.66
N VAL A 217 3.51 -4.89 -26.52
CA VAL A 217 4.57 -4.41 -27.42
C VAL A 217 5.80 -5.30 -27.37
N THR A 218 6.27 -5.69 -26.18
CA THR A 218 7.42 -6.61 -26.06
C THR A 218 7.12 -7.97 -26.70
N THR A 219 5.93 -8.53 -26.47
CA THR A 219 5.54 -9.83 -27.03
C THR A 219 5.51 -9.77 -28.56
N VAL A 220 4.88 -8.75 -29.14
CA VAL A 220 4.84 -8.56 -30.60
C VAL A 220 6.26 -8.38 -31.16
N THR A 221 7.11 -7.61 -30.49
CA THR A 221 8.49 -7.36 -30.94
C THR A 221 9.32 -8.65 -30.97
N VAL A 222 9.20 -9.48 -29.93
CA VAL A 222 9.89 -10.79 -29.87
C VAL A 222 9.39 -11.73 -30.96
N VAL A 223 8.08 -11.80 -31.21
CA VAL A 223 7.49 -12.63 -32.26
C VAL A 223 7.96 -12.18 -33.65
N VAL A 224 7.90 -10.87 -33.94
CA VAL A 224 8.37 -10.32 -35.22
C VAL A 224 9.87 -10.56 -35.41
N GLY A 225 10.68 -10.38 -34.36
CA GLY A 225 12.11 -10.68 -34.40
C GLY A 225 12.39 -12.16 -34.70
N ALA A 226 11.69 -13.08 -34.04
CA ALA A 226 11.83 -14.51 -34.29
C ALA A 226 11.41 -14.91 -35.71
N CYS A 227 10.31 -14.34 -36.22
CA CYS A 227 9.85 -14.57 -37.59
C CYS A 227 10.85 -14.04 -38.62
N ALA A 228 11.42 -12.84 -38.41
CA ALA A 228 12.41 -12.27 -39.31
C ALA A 228 13.69 -13.14 -39.40
N ILE A 229 14.16 -13.65 -38.26
CA ILE A 229 15.30 -14.58 -38.21
C ILE A 229 14.98 -15.88 -38.95
N ALA A 230 13.80 -16.45 -38.75
CA ALA A 230 13.37 -17.67 -39.42
C ALA A 230 13.30 -17.49 -40.95
N VAL A 231 12.73 -16.37 -41.43
CA VAL A 231 12.66 -16.05 -42.86
C VAL A 231 14.04 -15.84 -43.46
N ALA A 232 14.94 -15.15 -42.75
CA ALA A 232 16.33 -14.99 -43.20
C ALA A 232 17.05 -16.34 -43.30
N ALA A 233 16.89 -17.22 -42.31
CA ALA A 233 17.48 -18.56 -42.32
C ALA A 233 16.96 -19.41 -43.49
N ILE A 234 15.66 -19.37 -43.77
CA ILE A 234 15.06 -20.05 -44.93
C ILE A 234 15.59 -19.46 -46.25
N GLY A 235 15.69 -18.14 -46.36
CA GLY A 235 16.24 -17.46 -47.53
C GLY A 235 17.70 -17.86 -47.82
N ILE A 236 18.53 -17.92 -46.78
CA ILE A 236 19.92 -18.39 -46.89
C ILE A 236 19.96 -19.86 -47.31
N TYR A 237 19.14 -20.72 -46.69
CA TYR A 237 19.09 -22.15 -47.02
C TYR A 237 18.72 -22.41 -48.49
N TYR A 238 17.67 -21.76 -49.00
CA TYR A 238 17.27 -21.89 -50.40
C TYR A 238 18.25 -21.21 -51.37
N GLY A 239 18.85 -20.08 -50.97
CA GLY A 239 19.87 -19.38 -51.76
C GLY A 239 21.11 -20.25 -51.99
N ILE A 240 21.61 -20.90 -50.94
CA ILE A 240 22.73 -21.85 -51.01
C ILE A 240 22.34 -23.08 -51.84
N LYS A 241 21.14 -23.64 -51.64
CA LYS A 241 20.70 -24.82 -52.41
C LYS A 241 20.61 -24.55 -53.92
N LYS A 242 20.26 -23.33 -54.33
CA LYS A 242 20.18 -22.92 -55.74
C LYS A 242 21.55 -22.64 -56.38
N THR A 243 22.60 -22.44 -55.61
CA THR A 243 23.96 -22.20 -56.13
C THR A 243 24.77 -23.49 -56.35
N PHE A 244 24.31 -24.62 -55.80
CA PHE A 244 24.98 -25.92 -55.87
C PHE A 244 24.27 -26.95 -56.78
N TYR A 245 23.25 -26.51 -57.54
CA TYR A 245 22.59 -27.25 -58.62
C TYR A 245 22.59 -26.38 -59.88
#